data_AF-A0A6U4Y7A4-F1
#
_entry.id   AF-A0A6U4Y7A4-F1
#
_cell.length_a   1.000
_cell.length_b   1.000
_cell.length_c   1.000
_cell.angle_alpha   90.00
_cell.angle_beta   90.00
_cell.angle_gamma   90.00
#
_symmetry.space_group_name_H-M   'P 1'
#
loop_
_entity.id
_entity.type
_entity.pdbx_description
1 polymer ?
#
loop_
_entity_poly.entity_id
_entity_poly.type
_entity_poly.pdbx_seq_one_letter_code
_entity_poly.pdbx_strand_id
1 'polypeptide(L)'
;QNGKGKYSKADVATAGPRVLLFDVMWLNGHDLSALPLSRRREVLRAAIDSRSSDAHRVSIVPSVTFDGAGWDRHPATLRHLVEDTLKQGFEGLVVKPRQ
;
A
#
# COMPACT_ATOMS: atom_id res chain seq x y z
N GLN A 1 7.41 -25.03 6.75
CA GLN A 1 8.35 -23.95 7.14
C GLN A 1 7.72 -22.60 6.79
N ASN A 2 7.72 -21.68 7.76
CA ASN A 2 7.57 -20.21 7.65
C ASN A 2 6.32 -19.60 6.97
N GLY A 3 5.17 -19.67 7.64
CA GLY A 3 4.09 -18.68 7.49
C GLY A 3 4.18 -17.60 8.56
N LYS A 4 5.04 -16.58 8.36
CA LYS A 4 5.05 -15.38 9.22
C LYS A 4 3.88 -14.49 8.80
N GLY A 5 2.70 -14.73 9.35
CA GLY A 5 1.67 -13.70 9.49
C GLY A 5 2.19 -12.63 10.45
N LYS A 6 3.02 -11.71 9.94
CA LYS A 6 3.43 -10.50 10.66
C LYS A 6 2.19 -9.64 10.85
N TYR A 7 2.06 -8.99 12.01
CA TYR A 7 0.93 -8.18 12.48
C TYR A 7 -0.10 -8.96 13.31
N SER A 8 0.40 -9.66 14.33
CA SER A 8 -0.43 -10.13 15.45
C SER A 8 -0.85 -8.93 16.31
N LYS A 9 -2.04 -8.96 16.94
CA LYS A 9 -2.45 -7.97 17.96
C LYS A 9 -1.40 -7.81 19.08
N ALA A 10 -0.65 -8.88 19.36
CA ALA A 10 0.45 -8.86 20.33
C ALA A 10 1.63 -7.97 19.89
N ASP A 11 1.90 -7.87 18.58
CA ASP A 11 2.96 -7.02 18.02
C ASP A 11 2.63 -5.52 18.20
N VAL A 12 1.34 -5.16 18.11
CA VAL A 12 0.85 -3.79 18.28
C VAL A 12 1.01 -3.32 19.74
N ALA A 13 0.81 -4.23 20.70
CA ALA A 13 0.91 -3.92 22.13
C ALA A 13 2.35 -3.59 22.57
N THR A 14 3.37 -4.08 21.86
CA THR A 14 4.80 -3.86 22.19
C THR A 14 5.48 -2.82 21.31
N ALA A 15 5.17 -2.75 20.01
CA ALA A 15 5.80 -1.82 19.07
C ALA A 15 5.03 -0.50 18.87
N GLY A 16 3.82 -0.40 19.43
CA GLY A 16 2.91 0.72 19.21
C GLY A 16 2.24 0.71 17.84
N PRO A 17 1.35 1.68 17.56
CA PRO A 17 0.63 1.74 16.29
C PRO A 17 1.60 1.98 15.13
N ARG A 18 1.33 1.30 14.02
CA ARG A 18 1.98 1.52 12.72
C ARG A 18 1.02 2.25 11.80
N VAL A 19 1.54 3.26 11.11
CA VAL A 19 0.77 4.05 10.13
C VAL A 19 1.17 3.62 8.74
N LEU A 20 0.20 3.11 7.98
CA LEU A 20 0.38 2.73 6.59
C LEU A 20 -0.28 3.76 5.68
N LEU A 21 0.53 4.49 4.92
CA LEU A 21 0.09 5.57 4.04
C LEU A 21 -0.24 5.03 2.65
N PHE A 22 -1.40 5.42 2.10
CA PHE A 22 -1.85 4.91 0.81
C PHE A 22 -2.00 5.99 -0.28
N ASP A 23 -2.07 7.26 0.10
CA ASP A 23 -2.25 8.41 -0.80
C ASP A 23 -1.78 9.71 -0.13
N VAL A 24 -1.70 10.80 -0.91
CA VAL A 24 -1.46 12.17 -0.44
C VAL A 24 -2.40 13.10 -1.19
N MET A 25 -3.21 13.86 -0.46
CA MET A 25 -4.19 14.78 -1.05
C MET A 25 -3.73 16.25 -0.99
N TRP A 26 -2.85 16.58 -0.05
CA TRP A 26 -2.36 17.94 0.15
C TRP A 26 -0.92 17.91 0.63
N LEU A 27 -0.07 18.80 0.09
CA LEU A 27 1.31 18.94 0.53
C LEU A 27 1.80 20.38 0.32
N ASN A 28 2.43 20.96 1.33
CA ASN A 28 3.04 22.30 1.27
C ASN A 28 2.12 23.40 0.72
N GLY A 29 0.83 23.38 1.07
CA GLY A 29 -0.14 24.40 0.61
C GLY A 29 -0.78 24.12 -0.74
N HIS A 30 -0.49 22.98 -1.37
CA HIS A 30 -1.06 22.60 -2.66
C HIS A 30 -2.03 21.42 -2.53
N ASP A 31 -3.20 21.55 -3.17
CA ASP A 31 -4.13 20.45 -3.42
C ASP A 31 -3.57 19.54 -4.53
N LEU A 32 -3.49 18.25 -4.26
CA LEU A 32 -3.00 17.23 -5.17
C LEU A 32 -4.12 16.31 -5.66
N SER A 33 -5.36 16.47 -5.19
CA SER A 33 -6.48 15.56 -5.46
C SER A 33 -6.79 15.36 -6.95
N ALA A 34 -6.53 16.38 -7.77
CA ALA A 34 -6.71 16.33 -9.22
C ALA A 34 -5.56 15.62 -9.98
N LEU A 35 -4.43 15.36 -9.33
CA LEU A 35 -3.32 14.62 -9.96
C LEU A 35 -3.64 13.13 -10.03
N PRO A 36 -3.10 12.41 -11.04
CA PRO A 36 -3.23 10.96 -11.08
C PRO A 36 -2.70 10.26 -9.83
N LEU A 37 -3.33 9.16 -9.40
CA LEU A 37 -2.93 8.39 -8.22
C LEU A 37 -1.46 7.98 -8.30
N SER A 38 -0.95 7.62 -9.47
CA SER A 38 0.47 7.29 -9.67
C SER A 38 1.37 8.47 -9.30
N ARG A 39 1.03 9.68 -9.72
CA ARG A 39 1.76 10.91 -9.39
C ARG A 39 1.67 11.24 -7.91
N ARG A 40 0.49 11.12 -7.30
CA ARG A 40 0.35 11.33 -5.85
C ARG A 40 1.21 10.34 -5.05
N ARG A 41 1.29 9.07 -5.47
CA ARG A 41 2.16 8.07 -4.83
C ARG A 41 3.66 8.38 -4.98
N GLU A 42 4.09 8.91 -6.11
CA GLU A 42 5.46 9.39 -6.29
C GLU A 42 5.78 10.54 -5.32
N VAL A 43 4.88 11.52 -5.20
CA VAL A 43 5.00 12.64 -4.26
C VAL A 43 5.05 12.14 -2.81
N LEU A 44 4.15 11.22 -2.43
CA LEU A 44 4.13 10.61 -1.11
C LEU A 44 5.46 9.94 -0.77
N ARG A 45 6.04 9.19 -1.73
CA ARG A 45 7.34 8.51 -1.50
C ARG A 45 8.47 9.50 -1.28
N ALA A 46 8.57 10.53 -2.12
CA ALA A 46 9.56 11.59 -1.94
C ALA A 46 9.41 12.32 -0.59
N ALA A 47 8.17 12.56 -0.14
CA ALA A 47 7.88 13.22 1.13
C ALA A 47 8.28 12.39 2.37
N ILE A 48 8.19 11.05 2.29
CA ILE A 48 8.55 10.15 3.38
C ILE A 48 10.06 9.87 3.40
N ASP A 49 10.67 9.62 2.24
CA ASP A 49 12.11 9.32 2.14
C ASP A 49 12.97 10.51 2.62
N SER A 50 12.49 11.73 2.45
CA SER A 50 13.18 12.96 2.91
C SER A 50 13.12 13.23 4.41
N ARG A 51 12.34 12.46 5.20
CA ARG A 51 12.03 12.78 6.61
C ARG A 51 12.36 11.66 7.61
N SER A 52 12.99 10.58 7.18
CA SER A 52 12.96 9.31 7.92
C SER A 52 13.94 9.24 9.11
N SER A 53 13.53 9.76 10.27
CA SER A 53 14.02 9.31 11.58
C SER A 53 13.14 8.21 12.21
N ASP A 54 11.94 7.98 11.66
CA ASP A 54 10.91 7.06 12.18
C ASP A 54 10.51 5.95 11.19
N ALA A 55 11.48 5.46 10.40
CA ALA A 55 11.30 4.41 9.38
C ALA A 55 10.55 3.14 9.87
N HIS A 56 10.53 2.91 11.19
CA HIS A 56 9.93 1.73 11.79
C HIS A 56 8.42 1.86 12.09
N ARG A 57 7.85 3.08 12.07
CA ARG A 57 6.45 3.33 12.46
C ARG A 57 5.57 3.81 11.32
N VAL A 58 6.13 4.45 10.31
CA VAL A 58 5.40 4.96 9.14
C VAL A 58 5.96 4.32 7.88
N SER A 59 5.09 3.72 7.07
CA SER A 59 5.47 3.20 5.76
C SER A 59 4.36 3.35 4.74
N ILE A 60 4.71 3.23 3.46
CA ILE A 60 3.74 3.31 2.36
C ILE A 60 3.20 1.90 2.08
N VAL A 61 1.88 1.79 1.91
CA VAL A 61 1.20 0.55 1.53
C VAL A 61 1.79 0.04 0.21
N PRO A 62 2.28 -1.22 0.15
CA PRO A 62 2.72 -1.85 -1.09
C PRO A 62 1.60 -1.86 -2.13
N SER A 63 1.93 -1.60 -3.39
CA SER A 63 0.96 -1.60 -4.49
C SER A 63 1.54 -2.24 -5.74
N VAL A 64 0.70 -2.95 -6.48
CA VAL A 64 1.02 -3.46 -7.81
C VAL A 64 0.15 -2.71 -8.83
N THR A 65 0.72 -2.34 -9.97
CA THR A 65 -0.01 -1.71 -11.07
C THR A 65 -0.15 -2.71 -12.21
N PHE A 66 -1.37 -2.88 -12.70
CA PHE A 66 -1.66 -3.64 -13.90
C PHE A 66 -1.99 -2.66 -15.03
N ASP A 67 -1.47 -2.90 -16.23
CA ASP A 67 -2.03 -2.27 -17.41
C ASP A 67 -3.39 -2.91 -17.72
N GLY A 68 -4.28 -2.20 -18.43
CA GLY A 68 -5.64 -2.71 -18.73
C GLY A 68 -5.62 -4.05 -19.46
N ALA A 69 -4.52 -4.32 -20.17
CA ALA A 69 -4.21 -5.60 -20.79
C ALA A 69 -4.05 -6.76 -19.80
N GLY A 70 -3.50 -6.53 -18.61
CA GLY A 70 -3.28 -7.56 -17.59
C GLY A 70 -4.57 -8.02 -16.90
N TRP A 71 -5.59 -7.15 -16.85
CA TRP A 71 -6.89 -7.46 -16.27
C TRP A 71 -7.67 -8.49 -17.10
N ASP A 72 -7.79 -8.26 -18.41
CA ASP A 72 -8.55 -9.14 -19.31
C ASP A 72 -7.78 -10.41 -19.66
N ARG A 73 -6.44 -10.35 -19.72
CA ARG A 73 -5.61 -11.50 -20.10
C ARG A 73 -5.36 -12.48 -18.95
N HIS A 74 -5.53 -12.06 -17.70
CA HIS A 74 -5.16 -12.89 -16.55
C HIS A 74 -6.11 -12.80 -15.35
N PRO A 75 -7.39 -13.21 -15.49
CA PRO A 75 -8.29 -13.37 -14.34
C PRO A 75 -7.72 -14.32 -13.27
N ALA A 76 -6.88 -15.30 -13.67
CA ALA A 76 -6.12 -16.15 -12.75
C ALA A 76 -5.12 -15.37 -11.88
N THR A 77 -4.54 -14.26 -12.38
CA THR A 77 -3.57 -13.45 -11.63
C THR A 77 -4.25 -12.69 -10.49
N LEU A 78 -5.44 -12.11 -10.72
CA LEU A 78 -6.18 -11.45 -9.65
C LEU A 78 -6.63 -12.47 -8.60
N ARG A 79 -7.11 -13.63 -9.04
CA ARG A 79 -7.49 -14.73 -8.13
C ARG A 79 -6.32 -15.18 -7.28
N HIS A 80 -5.16 -15.46 -7.87
CA HIS A 80 -3.96 -15.82 -7.11
C HIS A 80 -3.55 -14.71 -6.15
N LEU A 81 -3.61 -13.44 -6.57
CA LEU A 81 -3.28 -12.32 -5.68
C LEU A 81 -4.23 -12.25 -4.47
N VAL A 82 -5.54 -12.45 -4.67
CA VAL A 82 -6.53 -12.53 -3.59
C VAL A 82 -6.23 -13.72 -2.68
N GLU A 83 -6.06 -14.91 -3.25
CA GLU A 83 -5.78 -16.14 -2.48
C GLU A 83 -4.50 -16.00 -1.66
N ASP A 84 -3.44 -15.43 -2.23
CA ASP A 84 -2.17 -15.22 -1.54
C ASP A 84 -2.27 -14.15 -0.46
N THR A 85 -3.09 -13.12 -0.68
CA THR A 85 -3.38 -12.08 0.31
C THR A 85 -4.10 -12.68 1.52
N LEU A 86 -5.12 -13.51 1.28
CA LEU A 86 -5.87 -14.21 2.32
C LEU A 86 -5.00 -15.24 3.05
N LYS A 87 -4.17 -16.01 2.34
CA LYS A 87 -3.20 -16.96 2.95
C LYS A 87 -2.20 -16.27 3.87
N GLN A 88 -1.85 -15.01 3.57
CA GLN A 88 -0.98 -14.19 4.41
C GLN A 88 -1.69 -13.60 5.65
N GLY A 89 -3.00 -13.81 5.79
CA GLY A 89 -3.80 -13.32 6.90
C GLY A 89 -4.26 -11.86 6.75
N PHE A 90 -4.13 -11.28 5.54
CA PHE A 90 -4.71 -9.99 5.25
C PHE A 90 -6.21 -10.11 4.98
N GLU A 91 -6.95 -9.04 5.25
CA GLU A 91 -8.41 -8.97 5.05
C GLU A 91 -8.82 -9.05 3.58
N GLY A 92 -7.99 -8.50 2.68
CA GLY A 92 -8.30 -8.48 1.25
C GLY A 92 -7.47 -7.44 0.51
N LEU A 93 -7.97 -7.02 -0.66
CA LEU A 93 -7.32 -6.11 -1.58
C LEU A 93 -8.18 -4.87 -1.83
N VAL A 94 -7.53 -3.74 -2.04
CA VAL A 94 -8.17 -2.51 -2.55
C VAL A 94 -7.72 -2.32 -4.00
N VAL A 95 -8.68 -2.35 -4.92
CA VAL A 95 -8.45 -2.04 -6.34
C VAL A 95 -8.80 -0.58 -6.56
N LYS A 96 -7.86 0.19 -7.13
CA LYS A 96 -8.06 1.61 -7.47
C LYS A 96 -7.93 1.81 -8.98
N PRO A 97 -8.78 2.65 -9.59
CA PRO A 97 -8.59 3.05 -10.98
C PRO A 97 -7.28 3.84 -11.13
N ARG A 98 -6.70 3.82 -12.33
CA ARG A 98 -5.41 4.47 -12.63
C ARG A 98 -5.46 6.00 -12.64
N GLN A 99 -6.68 6.59 -12.62
CA GLN A 99 -6.98 8.02 -12.79
C GLN A 99 -5.87 8.94 -12.29
#